data_AF-A0AB33WMR1-F1
#
_entry.id   AF-A0AB33WMR1-F1
#
_cell.length_a   1.000
_cell.length_b   1.000
_cell.length_c   1.000
_cell.angle_alpha   90.00
_cell.angle_beta   90.00
_cell.angle_gamma   90.00
#
_symmetry.space_group_name_H-M   'P 1'
#
loop_
_entity.id
_entity.type
_entity.pdbx_description
1 polymer ?
#
loop_
_entity_poly.entity_id
_entity_poly.type
_entity_poly.pdbx_seq_one_letter_code
_entity_poly.pdbx_strand_id
1 'polypeptide(L)' 'MTADIHDIADQRPHLTVAADDGVHVLPCDLMRSVIAGDKPSVVLTEPVLRRIIEEWFQRVTA' A
#
# COMPACT_ATOMS: atom_id res chain seq x y z
N MET A 1 -7.73 27.53 -18.96
CA MET A 1 -7.42 26.52 -17.93
C MET A 1 -7.78 25.17 -18.53
N THR A 2 -6.80 24.44 -19.02
CA THR A 2 -6.95 23.06 -19.50
C THR A 2 -6.73 22.16 -18.30
N ALA A 3 -7.79 21.45 -17.87
CA ALA A 3 -7.64 20.38 -16.89
C ALA A 3 -7.00 19.19 -17.58
N ASP A 4 -5.85 18.72 -17.10
CA ASP A 4 -5.20 17.51 -17.59
C ASP A 4 -6.04 16.29 -17.17
N ILE A 5 -6.87 15.80 -18.08
CA ILE A 5 -7.68 14.59 -17.90
C ILE A 5 -6.75 13.38 -18.11
N HIS A 6 -6.44 12.67 -17.03
CA HIS A 6 -5.73 11.39 -17.09
C HIS A 6 -6.74 10.24 -17.31
N ASP A 7 -6.36 9.29 -18.17
CA ASP A 7 -7.18 8.15 -18.60
C ASP A 7 -7.39 7.13 -17.45
N ILE A 8 -8.57 6.49 -17.41
CA ILE A 8 -9.00 5.50 -16.39
C ILE A 8 -8.11 4.24 -16.35
N ALA A 9 -7.22 4.06 -17.33
CA ALA A 9 -6.19 3.01 -17.34
C ALA A 9 -5.24 3.03 -16.12
N ASP A 10 -5.21 4.12 -15.33
CA ASP A 10 -4.49 4.21 -14.06
C ASP A 10 -5.25 3.64 -12.83
N GLN A 11 -6.43 3.01 -13.01
CA GLN A 11 -7.13 2.20 -12.00
C GLN A 11 -6.39 0.89 -11.68
N ARG A 12 -5.08 0.94 -11.45
CA ARG A 12 -4.38 -0.20 -10.89
C ARG A 12 -4.97 -0.50 -9.50
N PRO A 13 -5.02 -1.77 -9.07
CA PRO A 13 -5.49 -2.06 -7.72
C PRO A 13 -4.54 -1.39 -6.71
N HIS A 14 -5.12 -0.70 -5.74
CA HIS A 14 -4.40 -0.07 -4.65
C HIS A 14 -4.87 -0.66 -3.32
N LEU A 15 -3.95 -0.76 -2.37
CA LEU A 15 -4.21 -1.08 -0.98
C LEU A 15 -4.26 0.22 -0.17
N THR A 16 -5.35 0.46 0.53
CA THR A 16 -5.46 1.56 1.49
C THR A 16 -5.08 1.05 2.88
N VAL A 17 -4.09 1.67 3.51
CA VAL A 17 -3.65 1.36 4.88
C VAL A 17 -3.88 2.60 5.74
N ALA A 18 -4.79 2.48 6.70
CA ALA A 18 -4.97 3.48 7.75
C ALA A 18 -4.03 3.15 8.92
N ALA A 19 -2.90 3.86 8.99
CA ALA A 19 -1.91 3.76 10.03
C ALA A 19 -2.05 4.94 11.03
N ASP A 20 -1.23 4.95 12.08
CA ASP A 20 -1.26 5.98 13.12
C ASP A 20 -0.84 7.38 12.62
N ASP A 21 0.00 7.42 11.59
CA ASP A 21 0.50 8.63 10.94
C ASP A 21 -0.37 9.13 9.77
N GLY A 22 -1.34 8.33 9.32
CA GLY A 22 -2.29 8.72 8.29
C GLY A 22 -2.82 7.59 7.41
N VAL A 23 -3.44 7.98 6.30
CA VAL A 23 -3.97 7.05 5.29
C VAL A 23 -3.00 6.97 4.13
N HIS A 24 -2.48 5.77 3.88
CA HIS A 24 -1.54 5.48 2.81
C HIS A 24 -2.23 4.71 1.70
N VAL A 25 -2.03 5.14 0.45
CA VAL A 25 -2.51 4.45 -0.75
C VAL A 25 -1.32 3.81 -1.45
N LEU A 26 -1.24 2.48 -1.37
CA LEU A 26 -0.11 1.71 -1.88
C LEU A 26 -0.52 1.00 -3.18
N PRO A 27 0.17 1.21 -4.30
CA PRO A 27 -0.07 0.43 -5.50
C PRO A 27 0.16 -1.06 -5.22
N CYS A 28 -0.75 -1.95 -5.63
CA CYS A 28 -0.55 -3.39 -5.42
C CYS A 28 0.72 -3.90 -6.12
N ASP A 29 1.13 -3.27 -7.23
CA ASP A 29 2.40 -3.59 -7.90
C ASP A 29 3.61 -3.26 -7.02
N LEU A 30 3.56 -2.18 -6.22
CA LEU A 30 4.61 -1.87 -5.24
C LEU A 30 4.70 -2.99 -4.21
N MET A 31 3.57 -3.43 -3.65
CA MET A 31 3.54 -4.54 -2.70
C MET A 31 4.09 -5.82 -3.30
N ARG A 32 3.71 -6.16 -4.54
CA ARG A 32 4.25 -7.33 -5.26
C ARG A 32 5.77 -7.25 -5.44
N SER A 33 6.30 -6.11 -5.86
CA SER A 33 7.74 -5.91 -6.00
C SER A 33 8.49 -6.00 -4.67
N VAL A 34 7.91 -5.51 -3.56
CA VAL A 34 8.50 -5.67 -2.23
C VAL A 34 8.51 -7.13 -1.80
N ILE A 35 7.42 -7.86 -2.02
CA ILE A 35 7.32 -9.30 -1.71
C ILE A 35 8.31 -10.13 -2.54
N ALA A 36 8.47 -9.77 -3.82
CA ALA A 36 9.42 -10.43 -4.72
C ALA A 36 10.90 -10.10 -4.38
N GLY A 37 11.16 -9.10 -3.53
CA GLY A 37 12.49 -8.64 -3.21
C GLY A 37 13.09 -7.66 -4.24
N ASP A 38 12.34 -7.29 -5.27
CA ASP A 38 12.76 -6.33 -6.31
C ASP A 38 12.88 -4.90 -5.77
N LYS A 39 12.14 -4.59 -4.70
CA LYS A 39 12.19 -3.30 -4.01
C LYS A 39 12.43 -3.51 -2.52
N PRO A 40 13.22 -2.63 -1.87
CA PRO A 40 13.44 -2.74 -0.44
C PRO A 40 12.16 -2.43 0.33
N SER A 41 11.90 -3.20 1.39
CA SER A 41 10.72 -3.04 2.24
C SER A 41 10.69 -1.70 2.99
N VAL A 42 11.83 -0.99 3.09
CA VAL A 42 11.94 0.35 3.70
C VAL A 42 11.07 1.40 2.99
N VAL A 43 10.64 1.13 1.75
CA VAL A 43 9.66 1.98 1.04
C VAL A 43 8.30 1.95 1.73
N LEU A 44 7.99 0.89 2.47
CA LEU A 44 6.87 0.82 3.39
C LEU A 44 7.35 1.37 4.73
N THR A 45 6.80 2.51 5.16
CA THR A 45 7.18 3.12 6.43
C THR A 45 6.83 2.21 7.60
N GLU A 46 7.47 2.41 8.75
CA GLU A 46 7.20 1.61 9.97
C GLU A 46 5.70 1.60 10.35
N PRO A 47 4.97 2.74 10.36
CA PRO A 47 3.53 2.76 10.62
C PRO A 47 2.72 1.83 9.70
N VAL A 48 3.05 1.82 8.41
CA VAL A 48 2.39 1.00 7.39
C VAL A 48 2.67 -0.48 7.64
N LEU A 49 3.94 -0.84 7.87
CA LEU A 49 4.34 -2.22 8.13
C LEU A 49 3.69 -2.76 9.42
N ARG A 50 3.70 -1.96 10.49
CA ARG A 50 3.05 -2.31 11.76
C ARG A 50 1.57 -2.62 11.55
N ARG A 51 0.86 -1.73 10.84
CA ARG A 51 -0.57 -1.92 10.60
C ARG A 51 -0.88 -3.18 9.79
N ILE A 52 -0.07 -3.49 8.77
CA ILE A 52 -0.22 -4.74 7.99
C ILE A 52 -0.04 -5.97 8.87
N ILE A 53 0.97 -5.97 9.75
CA ILE A 53 1.24 -7.07 10.67
C ILE A 53 0.11 -7.26 11.69
N GLU A 54 -0.38 -6.16 12.28
CA GLU A 54 -1.50 -6.19 13.23
C GLU A 54 -2.78 -6.77 12.61
N GLU A 55 -3.15 -6.29 11.42
CA GLU A 55 -4.32 -6.79 10.67
C GLU A 55 -4.16 -8.28 10.31
N TRP A 56 -2.95 -8.71 9.93
CA TRP A 56 -2.68 -10.12 9.69
C TRP A 56 -2.84 -10.95 10.96
N PHE A 57 -2.26 -10.51 12.09
CA PHE A 57 -2.41 -11.18 13.38
C PHE A 57 -3.88 -11.34 13.76
N GLN A 58 -4.68 -10.28 13.66
CA GLN A 58 -6.12 -10.33 13.94
C GLN A 58 -6.84 -11.38 13.09
N ARG A 59 -6.50 -11.51 11.81
CA ARG A 59 -7.13 -12.48 10.89
C ARG A 59 -6.71 -13.93 11.15
N VAL A 60 -5.51 -14.18 11.67
CA VAL A 60 -5.05 -15.56 11.94
C VAL A 60 -5.41 -16.04 13.35
N THR A 61 -5.67 -15.12 14.27
CA THR A 61 -6.10 -15.45 15.64
C THR A 61 -7.61 -15.44 15.84
N ALA A 62 -8.38 -14.89 14.90
CA ALA A 62 -9.84 -14.93 14.89
C ALA A 62 -10.35 -16.18 14.16
#